data_AF-A0A7T6XUL4-F1
#
_entry.id   AF-A0A7T6XUL4-F1
#
_cell.length_a   1.000
_cell.length_b   1.000
_cell.length_c   1.000
_cell.angle_alpha   90.00
_cell.angle_beta   90.00
_cell.angle_gamma   90.00
#
_symmetry.space_group_name_H-M   'P 1'
#
loop_
_entity.id
_entity.type
_entity.pdbx_description
1 polymer ?
#
loop_
_entity_poly.entity_id
_entity_poly.type
_entity_poly.pdbx_seq_one_letter_code
_entity_poly.pdbx_strand_id
1 'polypeptide(L)' 'MLYKYLSLPFLASYGTAVTISVARSGGNATSGLQYGAMEEEINHCAEGGIYAELIRNRAFCDSTPAERPFAHPEAYYT' A
#
# COMPACT_ATOMS: atom_id res chain seq x y z
N MET A 1 -19.05 -48.51 15.63
CA MET A 1 -19.43 -47.41 16.55
C MET A 1 -18.29 -46.89 17.44
N LEU A 2 -17.03 -47.32 17.25
CA LEU A 2 -15.91 -47.00 18.14
C LEU A 2 -15.16 -45.69 17.78
N TYR A 3 -15.20 -45.26 16.51
CA TYR A 3 -14.50 -44.06 16.02
C TYR A 3 -15.04 -42.73 16.59
N LYS A 4 -16.30 -42.71 17.09
CA LYS A 4 -16.94 -41.51 17.67
C LYS A 4 -16.35 -41.12 19.03
N TYR A 5 -15.73 -42.08 19.74
CA TYR A 5 -15.08 -41.83 21.03
C TYR A 5 -13.61 -41.44 20.88
N LEU A 6 -12.98 -41.77 19.74
CA LEU A 6 -11.58 -41.44 19.46
C LEU A 6 -11.40 -39.98 18.99
N SER A 7 -12.44 -39.35 18.43
CA SER A 7 -12.40 -37.95 17.97
C SER A 7 -12.49 -36.90 19.09
N LEU A 8 -13.02 -37.28 20.26
CA LEU A 8 -13.27 -36.37 21.37
C LEU A 8 -11.98 -35.85 22.07
N PRO A 9 -10.97 -36.70 22.40
CA PRO A 9 -9.71 -36.21 22.96
C PRO A 9 -8.84 -35.45 21.94
N PHE A 10 -9.00 -35.75 20.64
CA PHE A 10 -8.34 -35.02 19.56
C PHE A 10 -8.82 -33.56 19.53
N LEU A 11 -10.13 -33.35 19.63
CA LEU A 11 -10.72 -32.01 19.66
C LEU A 11 -10.31 -31.18 20.90
N ALA A 12 -10.10 -31.83 22.04
CA ALA A 12 -9.65 -31.20 23.28
C ALA A 12 -8.19 -30.73 23.25
N SER A 13 -7.36 -31.24 22.32
CA SER A 13 -5.94 -30.89 22.19
C SER A 13 -5.66 -29.59 21.43
N TYR A 14 -6.68 -28.92 20.88
CA TYR A 14 -6.51 -27.75 20.01
C TYR A 14 -6.59 -26.39 20.70
N GLY A 15 -6.76 -26.35 22.02
CA GLY A 15 -6.80 -25.10 22.79
C GLY A 15 -5.45 -24.78 23.43
N THR A 16 -4.74 -23.76 22.94
CA THR A 16 -3.60 -23.19 23.66
C THR A 16 -4.07 -22.00 24.49
N ALA A 17 -3.86 -22.07 25.80
CA ALA A 17 -4.12 -20.94 26.68
C ALA A 17 -2.92 -19.99 26.65
N VAL A 18 -3.18 -18.71 26.40
CA VAL A 18 -2.16 -17.65 26.48
C VAL A 18 -2.56 -16.70 27.59
N THR A 19 -1.71 -16.58 28.59
CA THR A 19 -1.86 -15.59 29.67
C THR A 19 -1.08 -14.34 29.31
N ILE A 20 -1.77 -13.21 29.16
CA ILE A 20 -1.16 -11.90 28.89
C ILE A 20 -1.33 -11.04 30.14
N SER A 21 -0.22 -10.55 30.68
CA SER A 21 -0.19 -9.61 31.80
C SER A 21 0.34 -8.27 31.32
N VAL A 22 -0.42 -7.20 31.56
CA VAL A 22 -0.04 -5.82 31.17
C VAL A 22 0.14 -4.99 32.43
N ALA A 23 1.24 -4.24 32.50
CA ALA A 23 1.50 -3.33 33.62
C ALA A 23 0.53 -2.13 33.60
N ARG A 24 0.07 -1.71 34.79
CA ARG A 24 -0.82 -0.54 34.94
C ARG A 24 -0.15 0.79 34.57
N SER A 25 1.17 0.85 34.66
CA SER A 25 1.96 2.07 34.51
C SER A 25 3.37 1.76 33.99
N GLY A 26 4.08 2.78 33.50
CA GLY A 26 5.45 2.65 32.98
C GLY A 26 5.55 2.45 31.46
N GLY A 27 4.43 2.58 30.73
CA GLY A 27 4.45 2.64 29.28
C GLY A 27 4.90 4.01 28.76
N ASN A 28 5.33 4.06 27.49
CA ASN A 28 5.72 5.30 26.82
C ASN A 28 4.55 5.91 26.05
N ALA A 29 4.56 7.24 25.94
CA ALA A 29 3.72 7.93 24.98
C ALA A 29 4.08 7.46 23.58
N THR A 30 3.11 6.86 22.91
CA THR A 30 3.26 6.35 21.56
C THR A 30 2.99 7.50 20.58
N SER A 31 3.83 7.66 19.55
CA SER A 31 3.67 8.75 18.58
C SER A 31 2.30 8.69 17.89
N GLY A 32 1.75 9.80 17.39
CA GLY A 32 0.55 9.76 16.57
C GLY A 32 0.77 9.20 15.14
N LEU A 33 2.03 8.93 14.78
CA LEU A 33 2.46 8.67 13.40
C LEU A 33 2.62 7.18 13.05
N GLN A 34 2.09 6.24 13.84
CA GLN A 34 2.18 4.81 13.44
C GLN A 34 1.42 4.49 12.16
N TYR A 35 0.40 5.29 11.84
CA TYR A 35 -0.50 5.05 10.72
C TYR A 35 -0.47 6.25 9.78
N GLY A 36 -0.11 6.00 8.54
CA GLY A 36 -0.07 6.99 7.46
C GLY A 36 -0.30 6.32 6.11
N ALA A 37 -0.50 7.14 5.08
CA ALA A 37 -0.59 6.69 3.69
C ALA A 37 0.69 7.08 2.94
N MET A 38 1.12 6.22 2.04
CA MET A 38 2.18 6.50 1.07
C MET A 38 1.53 6.67 -0.30
N GLU A 39 1.93 7.70 -1.04
CA GLU A 39 1.49 7.95 -2.41
C GLU A 39 2.71 8.04 -3.31
N GLU A 40 2.70 7.28 -4.40
CA GLU A 40 3.63 7.36 -5.53
C GLU A 40 2.80 7.32 -6.81
N GLU A 41 3.28 7.86 -7.93
CA GLU A 41 2.55 7.69 -9.20
C GLU A 41 2.73 6.24 -9.70
N ILE A 42 1.80 5.37 -9.34
CA ILE A 42 1.70 3.99 -9.81
C ILE A 42 0.25 3.62 -10.09
N ASN A 43 0.01 2.90 -11.19
CA ASN A 43 -1.34 2.44 -11.58
C ASN A 43 -2.38 3.58 -11.70
N HIS A 44 -1.97 4.79 -12.15
CA HIS A 44 -2.84 5.96 -12.27
C HIS A 44 -3.49 6.37 -10.94
N CYS A 45 -2.81 6.19 -9.81
CA CYS A 45 -3.41 6.53 -8.51
C CYS A 45 -3.43 8.04 -8.24
N ALA A 46 -2.51 8.82 -8.84
CA ALA A 46 -2.60 10.28 -8.81
C ALA A 46 -3.30 10.79 -10.08
N GLU A 47 -2.60 10.87 -11.22
CA GLU A 47 -3.20 11.29 -12.48
C GLU A 47 -4.18 10.24 -13.04
N GLY A 48 -5.47 10.55 -13.02
CA GLY A 48 -6.54 9.59 -13.34
C GLY A 48 -7.10 8.84 -12.11
N GLY A 49 -6.59 9.16 -10.92
CA GLY A 49 -7.04 8.65 -9.63
C GLY A 49 -7.48 9.78 -8.70
N ILE A 50 -6.69 10.05 -7.64
CA ILE A 50 -7.05 11.05 -6.62
C ILE A 50 -6.99 12.48 -7.17
N TYR A 51 -6.20 12.73 -8.23
CA TYR A 51 -6.23 14.01 -8.93
C TYR A 51 -7.46 14.09 -9.83
N ALA A 52 -8.32 15.08 -9.55
CA ALA A 52 -9.65 15.19 -10.14
C ALA A 52 -9.69 15.62 -11.62
N GLU A 53 -8.53 15.69 -12.30
CA GLU A 53 -8.47 16.00 -13.72
C GLU A 53 -9.00 14.82 -14.55
N LEU A 54 -9.97 15.11 -15.42
CA LEU A 54 -10.62 14.09 -16.26
C LEU A 54 -9.95 13.93 -17.62
N ILE A 55 -9.14 14.92 -18.04
CA ILE A 55 -8.47 14.91 -19.35
C ILE A 55 -7.05 14.38 -19.18
N ARG A 56 -6.77 13.20 -19.75
CA ARG A 56 -5.41 12.65 -19.79
C ARG A 56 -4.52 13.38 -20.80
N ASN A 57 -3.24 13.52 -20.46
CA ASN A 57 -2.22 14.14 -21.30
C ASN A 57 -2.59 15.57 -21.75
N ARG A 58 -3.18 16.38 -20.85
CA ARG A 58 -3.70 17.72 -21.17
C ARG A 58 -2.63 18.69 -21.72
N ALA A 59 -1.37 18.45 -21.39
CA ALA A 59 -0.24 19.31 -21.75
C ALA A 59 0.72 18.65 -22.77
N PHE A 60 0.39 17.47 -23.30
CA PHE A 60 1.21 16.73 -24.27
C PHE A 60 2.60 16.31 -23.73
N CYS A 61 2.80 16.26 -22.41
CA CYS A 61 4.10 15.89 -21.80
C CYS A 61 4.49 14.43 -22.05
N ASP A 62 3.53 13.53 -22.20
CA ASP A 62 3.76 12.10 -22.50
C ASP A 62 3.83 11.79 -24.00
N SER A 63 3.84 12.83 -24.85
CA SER A 63 3.92 12.65 -26.29
C SER A 63 5.37 12.70 -26.76
N THR A 64 5.71 11.83 -27.72
CA THR A 64 6.93 12.03 -28.50
C THR A 64 6.79 13.37 -29.23
N PRO A 65 7.78 14.27 -29.15
CA PRO A 65 7.80 15.43 -30.02
C PRO A 65 7.64 14.94 -31.45
N ALA A 66 6.74 15.57 -32.22
CA ALA A 66 6.69 15.33 -33.65
C ALA A 66 8.13 15.45 -34.18
N GLU A 67 8.61 14.41 -34.88
CA GLU A 67 9.97 14.37 -35.43
C GLU A 67 10.18 15.66 -36.21
N ARG A 68 10.91 16.61 -35.63
CA ARG A 68 11.11 17.91 -36.25
C ARG A 68 12.02 17.65 -37.45
N PRO A 69 11.65 18.06 -38.68
CA PRO A 69 12.51 17.84 -39.85
C PRO A 69 13.89 18.51 -39.77
N PHE A 70 14.19 19.27 -38.70
CA PHE A 70 15.53 19.76 -38.41
C PHE A 70 15.59 20.22 -36.95
N ALA A 71 16.27 19.47 -36.07
CA ALA A 71 16.59 19.96 -34.73
C ALA A 71 17.87 20.81 -34.81
N HIS A 72 17.75 22.11 -34.51
CA HIS A 72 18.91 22.90 -34.11
C HIS A 72 19.45 22.35 -32.76
N PRO A 73 20.77 22.14 -32.58
CA PRO A 73 21.34 21.40 -31.44
C PRO A 73 21.20 22.02 -30.03
N GLU A 74 20.59 23.19 -29.87
CA GLU A 74 20.76 24.02 -28.66
C GLU A 74 19.64 23.90 -27.61
N ALA A 75 18.65 23.01 -27.78
CA ALA A 75 17.44 23.04 -26.95
C ALA A 75 17.41 22.09 -25.74
N TYR A 76 18.54 21.48 -25.35
CA TYR A 76 18.60 20.50 -24.25
C TYR A 76 19.24 21.02 -22.94
N TYR A 77 19.45 22.33 -22.79
CA TYR A 77 19.95 22.93 -21.54
C TYR A 77 19.08 24.11 -21.08
N THR A 78 17.94 23.81 -20.48
CA THR A 78 17.33 24.59 -19.39
C THR A 78 16.41 23.69 -18.60
#